data_AF-A0A914FJY0-F1
#
_entry.id   AF-A0A914FJY0-F1
#
_cell.length_a   1.000
_cell.length_b   1.000
_cell.length_c   1.000
_cell.angle_alpha   90.00
_cell.angle_beta   90.00
_cell.angle_gamma   90.00
#
_symmetry.space_group_name_H-M   'P 1'
#
loop_
_entity.id
_entity.type
_entity.pdbx_description
1 polymer ?
#
loop_
_entity_poly.entity_id
_entity_poly.type
_entity_poly.pdbx_seq_one_letter_code
_entity_poly.pdbx_strand_id
1 'polypeptide(L)'
;MGSGEAEAESESESVTVAFAQEPTSSPSLQRYGSRELSITFENDQRIFTELNGEIKNFAVIVAEDLKKPGDAFDLKSYYEIKNEDKWPAYRASSSNYNPFSNGKTKSATFIIGEEDCDRRRLDEPYCNGALRSHTDYYVKIRAYSVANIAMETEWASVNGLVDEAPKGKCCRKNSHFAKRAKFKFFGTMFFICQN
;
A
#
# COMPACT_ATOMS: atom_id res chain seq x y z
N MET A 1 -13.18 -51.50 52.86
CA MET A 1 -13.97 -50.94 51.76
C MET A 1 -14.33 -49.52 52.16
N GLY A 2 -13.71 -48.53 51.53
CA GLY A 2 -13.85 -47.12 51.86
C GLY A 2 -13.23 -46.30 50.74
N SER A 3 -14.09 -45.75 49.91
CA SER A 3 -13.88 -44.92 48.72
C SER A 3 -13.29 -43.54 49.04
N GLY A 4 -12.60 -42.95 48.05
CA GLY A 4 -12.21 -41.54 48.06
C GLY A 4 -11.19 -41.22 46.98
N GLU A 5 -11.64 -41.16 45.72
CA GLU A 5 -10.97 -40.42 44.65
C GLU A 5 -10.91 -38.93 45.02
N ALA A 6 -9.74 -38.33 44.87
CA ALA A 6 -9.60 -36.88 44.81
C ALA A 6 -8.76 -36.56 43.57
N GLU A 7 -9.48 -36.13 42.55
CA GLU A 7 -8.96 -35.54 41.33
C GLU A 7 -8.20 -34.26 41.70
N ALA A 8 -6.91 -34.20 41.38
CA ALA A 8 -6.17 -32.96 41.48
C ALA A 8 -6.55 -32.07 40.30
N GLU A 9 -7.29 -31.01 40.60
CA GLU A 9 -7.72 -29.99 39.64
C GLU A 9 -6.50 -29.32 39.00
N SER A 10 -6.50 -29.32 37.67
CA SER A 10 -5.46 -28.70 36.85
C SER A 10 -5.64 -27.18 36.87
N GLU A 11 -4.77 -26.48 37.60
CA GLU A 11 -4.67 -25.02 37.59
C GLU A 11 -4.11 -24.57 36.22
N SER A 12 -4.97 -24.27 35.25
CA SER A 12 -4.53 -23.69 33.99
C SER A 12 -4.27 -22.20 34.18
N GLU A 13 -3.01 -21.82 34.40
CA GLU A 13 -2.55 -20.44 34.31
C GLU A 13 -2.73 -19.94 32.86
N SER A 14 -3.80 -19.18 32.61
CA SER A 14 -4.00 -18.52 31.33
C SER A 14 -3.03 -17.34 31.22
N VAL A 15 -1.90 -17.56 30.54
CA VAL A 15 -1.00 -16.49 30.12
C VAL A 15 -1.77 -15.59 29.15
N THR A 16 -2.23 -14.45 29.65
CA THR A 16 -2.73 -13.37 28.80
C THR A 16 -1.53 -12.78 28.07
N VAL A 17 -1.29 -13.25 26.85
CA VAL A 17 -0.36 -12.58 25.95
C VAL A 17 -0.99 -11.26 25.57
N ALA A 18 -0.65 -10.20 26.30
CA ALA A 18 -0.88 -8.85 25.82
C ALA A 18 -0.11 -8.72 24.52
N PHE A 19 -0.81 -8.69 23.38
CA PHE A 19 -0.25 -8.19 22.15
C PHE A 19 0.10 -6.74 22.41
N ALA A 20 1.34 -6.48 22.82
CA ALA A 20 1.96 -5.19 22.57
C ALA A 20 1.79 -4.99 21.07
N GLN A 21 0.94 -4.05 20.67
CA GLN A 21 0.94 -3.54 19.32
C GLN A 21 2.33 -2.97 19.11
N GLU A 22 3.24 -3.78 18.56
CA GLU A 22 4.44 -3.26 17.94
C GLU A 22 3.95 -2.17 16.99
N PRO A 23 4.44 -0.93 17.08
CA PRO A 23 4.08 0.10 16.10
C PRO A 23 4.78 -0.24 14.78
N THR A 24 4.33 -1.31 14.14
CA THR A 24 4.67 -1.69 12.77
C THR A 24 3.82 -0.83 11.86
N SER A 25 4.07 0.48 11.82
CA SER A 25 3.42 1.34 10.83
C SER A 25 4.04 1.06 9.46
N SER A 26 3.68 -0.08 8.89
CA SER A 26 3.93 -0.41 7.50
C SER A 26 3.19 0.64 6.66
N PRO A 27 3.84 1.20 5.63
CA PRO A 27 3.17 2.18 4.79
C PRO A 27 1.98 1.53 4.07
N SER A 28 0.93 2.31 3.80
CA SER A 28 -0.19 1.85 3.01
C SER A 28 0.23 1.82 1.53
N LEU A 29 0.24 0.62 0.94
CA LEU A 29 0.62 0.42 -0.45
C LEU A 29 -0.59 -0.04 -1.25
N GLN A 30 -0.88 0.68 -2.34
CA GLN A 30 -1.99 0.36 -3.25
C GLN A 30 -1.54 0.46 -4.70
N ARG A 31 -2.14 -0.36 -5.56
CA ARG A 31 -1.90 -0.26 -7.00
C ARG A 31 -2.69 0.91 -7.57
N TYR A 32 -1.99 1.83 -8.23
CA TYR A 32 -2.61 3.00 -8.87
C TYR A 32 -2.88 2.75 -10.36
N GLY A 33 -1.93 2.07 -11.03
CA GLY A 33 -2.01 1.74 -12.44
C GLY A 33 -1.42 0.36 -12.75
N SER A 34 -1.32 0.02 -14.03
CA SER A 34 -0.72 -1.26 -14.46
C SER A 34 0.78 -1.34 -14.16
N ARG A 35 1.46 -0.18 -14.09
CA ARG A 35 2.91 -0.03 -13.87
C ARG A 35 3.23 1.02 -12.79
N GLU A 36 2.24 1.38 -11.99
CA GLU A 36 2.31 2.47 -11.02
C GLU A 36 1.75 2.00 -9.67
N LEU A 37 2.41 2.40 -8.59
CA LEU A 37 1.98 2.11 -7.22
C LEU A 37 1.85 3.41 -6.43
N SER A 38 0.78 3.55 -5.67
CA SER A 38 0.61 4.65 -4.73
C SER A 38 0.97 4.16 -3.34
N ILE A 39 1.97 4.80 -2.72
CA ILE A 39 2.34 4.56 -1.34
C ILE A 39 1.95 5.77 -0.49
N THR A 40 1.21 5.53 0.59
CA THR A 40 0.86 6.54 1.58
C THR A 40 1.50 6.17 2.90
N PHE A 41 2.27 7.09 3.47
CA PHE A 41 2.96 6.90 4.74
C PHE A 41 2.81 8.12 5.63
N GLU A 42 2.87 7.88 6.94
CA GLU A 42 2.74 8.92 7.96
C GLU A 42 4.09 9.15 8.64
N ASN A 43 4.32 10.38 9.09
CA ASN A 43 5.47 10.70 9.93
C ASN A 43 5.17 10.27 11.39
N ASP A 44 5.14 8.96 11.66
CA ASP A 44 4.93 8.43 13.00
C ASP A 44 6.21 8.64 13.84
N GLN A 45 6.13 9.49 14.87
CA GLN A 45 7.25 9.79 15.76
C GLN A 45 7.75 8.56 16.56
N ARG A 46 6.99 7.45 16.58
CA ARG A 46 7.45 6.17 17.15
C ARG A 46 8.49 5.49 16.28
N ILE A 47 8.40 5.62 14.96
CA ILE A 47 9.38 5.07 14.01
C ILE A 47 10.42 6.12 13.66
N PHE A 48 9.97 7.32 13.32
CA PHE A 48 10.81 8.43 12.90
C PHE A 48 10.97 9.43 14.04
N THR A 49 11.73 9.04 15.05
CA THR A 49 11.90 9.89 16.23
C THR A 49 12.81 11.09 15.96
N GLU A 50 12.35 12.27 16.36
CA GLU A 50 13.14 13.51 16.33
C GLU A 50 14.26 13.52 17.39
N LEU A 51 14.24 12.56 18.34
CA LEU A 51 15.33 12.38 19.31
C LEU A 51 16.67 12.07 18.62
N ASN A 52 16.62 11.46 17.44
CA ASN A 52 17.79 11.16 16.61
C ASN A 52 18.21 12.35 15.71
N GLY A 53 17.64 13.53 15.96
CA GLY A 53 17.79 14.73 15.16
C GLY A 53 16.66 14.91 14.14
N GLU A 54 16.59 16.10 13.55
CA GLU A 54 15.63 16.42 12.51
C GLU A 54 15.81 15.51 11.29
N ILE A 55 14.69 15.10 10.67
CA ILE A 55 14.71 14.25 9.49
C ILE A 55 15.03 15.11 8.27
N LYS A 56 16.16 14.80 7.62
CA LYS A 56 16.64 15.52 6.45
C LYS A 56 15.89 15.10 5.18
N ASN A 57 15.78 13.80 4.94
CA ASN A 57 15.17 13.25 3.72
C ASN A 57 14.62 11.84 3.93
N PHE A 58 13.69 11.45 3.07
CA PHE A 58 13.07 10.14 3.00
C PHE A 58 13.46 9.43 1.70
N ALA A 59 13.84 8.16 1.82
CA ALA A 59 14.08 7.25 0.73
C ALA A 59 12.89 6.27 0.63
N VAL A 60 12.24 6.27 -0.53
CA VAL A 60 11.25 5.26 -0.90
C VAL A 60 12.03 4.11 -1.54
N ILE A 61 12.03 2.95 -0.89
CA ILE A 61 12.79 1.78 -1.30
C ILE A 61 11.81 0.74 -1.84
N VAL A 62 12.06 0.27 -3.06
CA VAL A 62 11.21 -0.69 -3.77
C VAL A 62 12.02 -1.94 -4.08
N ALA A 63 11.41 -3.11 -3.93
CA ALA A 63 12.02 -4.40 -4.26
C ALA A 63 10.97 -5.33 -4.87
N GLU A 64 11.40 -6.20 -5.79
CA GLU A 64 10.58 -7.31 -6.30
C GLU A 64 10.86 -8.60 -5.50
N ASP A 65 12.10 -8.80 -5.04
CA ASP A 65 12.50 -9.99 -4.30
C ASP A 65 13.20 -9.62 -2.98
N LEU A 66 12.57 -9.98 -1.86
CA LEU A 66 13.12 -9.76 -0.53
C LEU A 66 14.36 -10.64 -0.22
N LYS A 67 14.65 -11.66 -1.04
CA LYS A 67 15.86 -12.50 -0.88
C LYS A 67 17.15 -11.77 -1.24
N LYS A 68 17.05 -10.65 -1.97
CA LYS A 68 18.17 -9.76 -2.28
C LYS A 68 17.89 -8.38 -1.68
N PRO A 69 17.88 -8.27 -0.34
CA PRO A 69 17.82 -6.95 0.28
C PRO A 69 19.09 -6.23 -0.15
N GLY A 70 18.94 -5.14 -0.90
CA GLY A 70 20.07 -4.33 -1.35
C GLY A 70 20.93 -3.86 -0.17
N ASP A 71 22.11 -3.32 -0.46
CA ASP A 71 23.03 -2.90 0.58
C ASP A 71 22.38 -1.85 1.50
N ALA A 72 22.57 -2.03 2.82
CA ALA A 72 21.94 -1.15 3.80
C ALA A 72 22.42 0.30 3.67
N PHE A 73 23.65 0.52 3.19
CA PHE A 73 24.27 1.83 3.10
C PHE A 73 24.18 2.47 1.71
N ASP A 74 24.31 1.68 0.65
CA ASP A 74 24.30 2.16 -0.73
C ASP A 74 23.14 1.54 -1.50
N LEU A 75 22.08 2.33 -1.68
CA LEU A 75 20.88 1.87 -2.38
C LEU A 75 21.08 2.03 -3.87
N LYS A 76 20.82 0.96 -4.63
CA LYS A 76 20.87 1.00 -6.09
C LYS A 76 19.88 2.00 -6.67
N SER A 77 20.19 2.50 -7.85
CA SER A 77 19.27 3.32 -8.65
C SER A 77 18.42 2.46 -9.59
N TYR A 78 17.30 3.02 -10.06
CA TYR A 78 16.48 2.39 -11.10
C TYR A 78 17.29 2.03 -12.37
N TYR A 79 18.29 2.82 -12.71
CA TYR A 79 19.12 2.61 -13.90
C TYR A 79 19.98 1.35 -13.84
N GLU A 80 20.39 0.96 -12.64
CA GLU A 80 21.21 -0.22 -12.40
C GLU A 80 20.36 -1.49 -12.43
N ILE A 81 19.16 -1.42 -11.84
CA ILE A 81 18.29 -2.58 -11.64
C ILE A 81 17.36 -2.86 -12.82
N LYS A 82 17.08 -1.88 -13.69
CA LYS A 82 16.12 -2.06 -14.80
C LYS A 82 16.43 -3.24 -15.72
N ASN A 83 17.72 -3.55 -15.91
CA ASN A 83 18.21 -4.63 -16.77
C ASN A 83 18.32 -5.98 -16.03
N GLU A 84 18.11 -6.03 -14.72
CA GLU A 84 18.14 -7.27 -13.95
C GLU A 84 16.84 -8.08 -14.14
N ASP A 85 16.92 -9.41 -14.07
CA ASP A 85 15.75 -10.28 -14.21
C ASP A 85 14.75 -10.11 -13.06
N LYS A 86 15.25 -9.86 -11.85
CA LYS A 86 14.47 -9.57 -10.65
C LYS A 86 15.06 -8.35 -9.99
N TRP A 87 14.22 -7.40 -9.63
CA TRP A 87 14.70 -6.14 -9.07
C TRP A 87 15.05 -6.28 -7.57
N PRO A 88 16.33 -6.12 -7.19
CA PRO A 88 16.71 -6.01 -5.78
C PRO A 88 16.20 -4.67 -5.20
N ALA A 89 16.38 -4.47 -3.90
CA ALA A 89 15.98 -3.21 -3.27
C ALA A 89 16.72 -2.01 -3.89
N TYR A 90 15.97 -1.05 -4.41
CA TYR A 90 16.47 0.18 -5.04
C TYR A 90 15.71 1.39 -4.52
N ARG A 91 16.32 2.57 -4.63
CA ARG A 91 15.70 3.84 -4.24
C ARG A 91 14.98 4.47 -5.44
N ALA A 92 13.69 4.71 -5.28
CA ALA A 92 12.84 5.38 -6.28
C ALA A 92 12.75 6.90 -6.07
N SER A 93 12.85 7.39 -4.83
CA SER A 93 12.77 8.83 -4.55
C SER A 93 14.09 9.55 -4.77
N SER A 94 14.02 10.84 -5.13
CA SER A 94 15.17 11.75 -5.20
C SER A 94 15.94 11.79 -3.87
N SER A 95 17.24 12.08 -3.98
CA SER A 95 18.20 12.21 -2.87
C SER A 95 17.70 13.15 -1.76
N ASN A 96 17.03 14.24 -2.13
CA ASN A 96 16.58 15.31 -1.21
C ASN A 96 15.06 15.29 -0.95
N TYR A 97 14.37 14.20 -1.28
CA TYR A 97 12.93 14.11 -1.10
C TYR A 97 12.53 14.18 0.38
N ASN A 98 11.78 15.22 0.77
CA ASN A 98 11.22 15.36 2.12
C ASN A 98 9.82 16.02 2.08
N PRO A 99 8.73 15.22 2.16
CA PRO A 99 7.37 15.75 2.11
C PRO A 99 6.92 16.43 3.42
N PHE A 100 7.68 16.27 4.52
CA PHE A 100 7.32 16.77 5.86
C PHE A 100 8.14 17.98 6.30
N SER A 101 9.00 18.52 5.42
CA SER A 101 9.86 19.67 5.70
C SER A 101 9.11 20.91 6.20
N ASN A 102 7.84 21.07 5.84
CA ASN A 102 7.01 22.20 6.25
C ASN A 102 6.26 21.99 7.58
N GLY A 103 6.39 20.82 8.22
CA GLY A 103 5.77 20.47 9.52
C GLY A 103 4.24 20.42 9.58
N LYS A 104 3.55 20.81 8.50
CA LYS A 104 2.06 20.87 8.43
C LYS A 104 1.44 19.55 7.99
N THR A 105 2.19 18.74 7.27
CA THR A 105 1.72 17.50 6.67
C THR A 105 2.05 16.35 7.59
N LYS A 106 1.05 15.53 7.95
CA LYS A 106 1.25 14.31 8.78
C LYS A 106 1.35 13.04 7.94
N SER A 107 0.73 13.05 6.77
CA SER A 107 0.69 11.94 5.82
C SER A 107 1.11 12.41 4.43
N ALA A 108 1.90 11.60 3.74
CA ALA A 108 2.37 11.88 2.39
C ALA A 108 2.05 10.70 1.48
N THR A 109 1.60 11.02 0.26
CA THR A 109 1.41 10.03 -0.81
C THR A 109 2.47 10.24 -1.87
N PHE A 110 3.11 9.16 -2.27
CA PHE A 110 4.11 9.13 -3.34
C PHE A 110 3.67 8.10 -4.39
N ILE A 111 3.70 8.48 -5.67
CA ILE A 111 3.35 7.60 -6.77
C ILE A 111 4.65 7.07 -7.36
N ILE A 112 4.86 5.76 -7.30
CA ILE A 112 6.02 5.06 -7.84
C ILE A 112 5.71 4.70 -9.29
N GLY A 113 6.66 4.96 -10.19
CA GLY A 113 6.56 4.59 -11.61
C GLY A 113 5.90 5.63 -12.51
N GLU A 114 5.69 6.85 -12.03
CA GLU A 114 5.11 7.96 -12.79
C GLU A 114 6.14 8.66 -13.69
N GLU A 115 7.44 8.57 -13.40
CA GLU A 115 8.48 9.31 -14.12
C GLU A 115 9.05 8.56 -15.32
N ASP A 116 9.35 9.31 -16.38
CA ASP A 116 10.07 8.82 -17.56
C ASP A 116 11.58 9.05 -17.39
N CYS A 117 12.28 7.98 -16.98
CA CYS A 117 13.72 7.97 -16.73
C CYS A 117 14.58 7.92 -17.99
N ASP A 118 14.01 7.83 -19.21
CA ASP A 118 14.82 7.75 -20.42
C ASP A 118 15.49 9.10 -20.76
N ARG A 119 14.90 10.21 -20.29
CA ARG A 119 15.44 11.57 -20.45
C ARG A 119 16.35 11.96 -19.29
N ARG A 120 17.55 11.38 -19.30
CA ARG A 120 18.63 11.57 -18.30
C ARG A 120 18.76 13.02 -17.82
N ARG A 121 18.57 13.23 -16.52
CA ARG A 121 19.11 14.37 -15.77
C ARG A 121 20.41 13.91 -15.12
N LEU A 122 21.56 14.47 -15.55
CA LEU A 122 22.88 14.13 -15.00
C LEU A 122 23.04 14.58 -13.54
N ASP A 123 22.12 15.42 -13.07
CA ASP A 123 22.06 16.05 -11.76
C ASP A 123 21.40 15.18 -10.66
N GLU A 124 20.56 14.19 -11.02
CA GLU A 124 19.90 13.32 -10.04
C GLU A 124 20.21 11.84 -10.32
N PRO A 125 20.89 11.12 -9.40
CA PRO A 125 21.25 9.72 -9.59
C PRO A 125 20.06 8.75 -9.45
N TYR A 126 19.01 9.15 -8.72
CA TYR A 126 17.81 8.33 -8.50
C TYR A 126 16.69 8.74 -9.44
N CYS A 127 15.90 7.76 -9.90
CA CYS A 127 14.77 8.02 -10.78
C CYS A 127 13.60 7.09 -10.50
N ASN A 128 12.39 7.62 -10.61
CA ASN A 128 11.16 6.92 -10.31
C ASN A 128 10.55 6.25 -11.56
N GLY A 129 11.29 5.30 -12.14
CA GLY A 129 10.93 4.71 -13.42
C GLY A 129 9.76 3.73 -13.36
N ALA A 130 9.09 3.54 -14.50
CA ALA A 130 7.94 2.67 -14.65
C ALA A 130 8.20 1.24 -14.15
N LEU A 131 7.24 0.70 -13.40
CA LEU A 131 7.29 -0.65 -12.84
C LEU A 131 6.86 -1.71 -13.85
N ARG A 132 7.15 -2.98 -13.53
CA ARG A 132 6.66 -4.14 -14.30
C ARG A 132 5.21 -4.42 -13.96
N SER A 133 4.43 -4.74 -14.98
CA SER A 133 3.04 -5.13 -14.83
C SER A 133 2.94 -6.57 -14.33
N HIS A 134 1.92 -6.86 -13.52
CA HIS A 134 1.65 -8.21 -12.99
C HIS A 134 2.77 -8.78 -12.10
N THR A 135 3.51 -7.90 -11.43
CA THR A 135 4.60 -8.27 -10.53
C THR A 135 4.25 -7.83 -9.11
N ASP A 136 4.61 -8.69 -8.15
CA ASP A 136 4.51 -8.40 -6.72
C ASP A 136 5.63 -7.45 -6.31
N TYR A 137 5.30 -6.43 -5.54
CA TYR A 137 6.26 -5.43 -5.09
C TYR A 137 6.24 -5.29 -3.59
N TYR A 138 7.42 -5.04 -3.04
CA TYR A 138 7.65 -4.72 -1.65
C TYR A 138 8.21 -3.31 -1.55
N VAL A 139 7.64 -2.50 -0.67
CA VAL A 139 8.04 -1.12 -0.47
C VAL A 139 8.27 -0.87 1.00
N LYS A 140 9.36 -0.20 1.32
CA LYS A 140 9.63 0.32 2.67
C LYS A 140 10.07 1.77 2.59
N ILE A 141 9.87 2.48 3.69
CA ILE A 141 10.29 3.87 3.83
C ILE A 141 11.50 3.90 4.76
N ARG A 142 12.54 4.61 4.33
CA ARG A 142 13.71 4.91 5.16
C ARG A 142 13.85 6.41 5.34
N ALA A 143 13.93 6.88 6.58
CA ALA A 143 14.24 8.26 6.91
C ALA A 143 15.72 8.40 7.27
N TYR A 144 16.34 9.50 6.84
CA TYR A 144 17.70 9.88 7.21
C TYR A 144 17.66 11.13 8.07
N SER A 145 18.22 11.07 9.27
CA SER A 145 18.35 12.24 10.15
C SER A 145 19.61 13.08 9.83
N VAL A 146 19.68 14.29 10.36
CA VAL A 146 20.89 15.13 10.31
C VAL A 146 22.11 14.44 10.93
N ALA A 147 21.90 13.52 11.88
CA ALA A 147 22.96 12.71 12.48
C ALA A 147 23.41 11.53 11.58
N ASN A 148 22.91 11.44 10.33
CA ASN A 148 23.11 10.31 9.41
C ASN A 148 22.62 8.98 9.96
N ILE A 149 21.62 9.00 10.85
CA ILE A 149 20.97 7.80 11.36
C ILE A 149 19.84 7.42 10.40
N ALA A 150 19.84 6.16 9.96
CA ALA A 150 18.79 5.61 9.12
C ALA A 150 17.73 4.91 10.00
N MET A 151 16.48 5.31 9.84
CA MET A 151 15.32 4.69 10.49
C MET A 151 14.42 4.11 9.39
N GLU A 152 13.95 2.88 9.56
CA GLU A 152 13.18 2.18 8.53
C GLU A 152 11.81 1.72 9.04
N THR A 153 10.85 1.64 8.14
CA THR A 153 9.58 0.93 8.37
C THR A 153 9.71 -0.54 7.99
N GLU A 154 8.74 -1.32 8.45
CA GLU A 154 8.49 -2.65 7.91
C GLU A 154 8.12 -2.60 6.41
N TRP A 155 8.30 -3.74 5.75
CA TRP A 155 7.96 -3.91 4.34
C TRP A 155 6.44 -3.99 4.16
N ALA A 156 5.90 -3.11 3.31
CA ALA A 156 4.56 -3.27 2.77
C ALA A 156 4.62 -4.05 1.45
N SER A 157 3.70 -4.98 1.23
CA SER A 157 3.60 -5.75 0.00
C SER A 157 2.33 -5.43 -0.77
N VAL A 158 2.41 -5.51 -2.10
CA VAL A 158 1.26 -5.44 -3.00
C VAL A 158 1.39 -6.52 -4.05
N ASN A 159 0.29 -7.21 -4.31
CA ASN A 159 0.27 -8.28 -5.31
C ASN A 159 0.18 -7.70 -6.74
N GLY A 160 0.68 -8.47 -7.69
CA GLY A 160 0.69 -8.18 -9.12
C GLY A 160 -0.69 -8.20 -9.77
N LEU A 161 -1.63 -8.90 -9.16
CA LEU A 161 -3.00 -8.97 -9.65
C LEU A 161 -3.74 -7.68 -9.28
N VAL A 162 -4.17 -6.93 -10.29
CA VAL A 162 -5.14 -5.86 -10.09
C VAL A 162 -6.41 -6.53 -9.62
N ASP A 163 -6.88 -6.24 -8.40
CA ASP A 163 -8.23 -6.63 -8.01
C ASP A 163 -9.18 -6.05 -9.06
N GLU A 164 -9.78 -6.92 -9.87
CA GLU A 164 -10.89 -6.51 -10.74
C GLU A 164 -11.87 -5.78 -9.83
N ALA A 165 -12.10 -4.49 -10.09
CA ALA A 165 -13.13 -3.71 -9.40
C ALA A 165 -14.39 -4.56 -9.28
N PRO A 166 -15.06 -4.60 -8.10
CA PRO A 166 -16.18 -5.50 -7.89
C PRO A 166 -17.20 -5.23 -8.99
N LYS A 167 -17.34 -6.19 -9.92
CA LYS A 167 -18.34 -6.18 -10.98
C LYS A 167 -19.66 -5.90 -10.29
N GLY A 168 -20.17 -4.68 -10.47
CA GLY A 168 -21.38 -4.21 -9.84
C GLY A 168 -22.42 -5.29 -10.01
N LYS A 169 -22.99 -5.76 -8.90
CA LYS A 169 -24.15 -6.64 -8.92
C LYS A 169 -25.18 -5.92 -9.77
N CYS A 170 -25.34 -6.34 -11.03
CA CYS A 170 -26.47 -5.94 -11.84
C CYS A 170 -27.69 -6.28 -10.99
N CYS A 171 -28.37 -5.25 -10.49
CA CYS A 171 -29.66 -5.35 -9.88
C CYS A 171 -30.56 -6.10 -10.86
N ARG A 172 -30.71 -7.42 -10.68
CA ARG A 172 -31.83 -8.17 -11.24
C ARG A 172 -33.05 -7.56 -10.59
N LYS A 173 -33.73 -6.67 -11.33
CA LYS A 173 -35.04 -6.15 -10.96
C LYS A 173 -35.93 -7.36 -10.65
N ASN A 174 -36.32 -7.49 -9.38
CA ASN A 174 -37.40 -8.36 -8.98
C ASN A 174 -38.67 -7.89 -9.69
N SER A 175 -39.02 -8.52 -10.81
CA SER A 175 -40.34 -8.40 -11.40
C SER A 175 -41.28 -9.34 -10.65
N HIS A 176 -41.77 -8.92 -9.48
CA HIS A 176 -42.95 -9.52 -8.86
C HIS A 176 -43.60 -8.52 -7.90
N PHE A 177 -44.54 -7.72 -8.43
CA PHE A 177 -45.67 -7.24 -7.64
C PHE A 177 -46.94 -7.29 -8.47
N ALA A 178 -48.04 -7.58 -7.78
CA ALA A 178 -49.15 -8.36 -8.26
C ALA A 178 -50.32 -7.53 -8.80
N LYS A 179 -51.00 -8.14 -9.79
CA LYS A 179 -52.45 -8.28 -10.02
C LYS A 179 -53.43 -7.10 -9.84
N ARG A 180 -54.30 -7.03 -10.88
CA ARG A 180 -55.72 -6.63 -10.94
C ARG A 180 -56.04 -5.13 -11.08
N ALA A 181 -56.63 -4.77 -12.22
CA ALA A 181 -58.08 -4.52 -12.33
C ALA A 181 -58.49 -4.29 -13.80
N LYS A 182 -59.66 -4.82 -14.17
CA LYS A 182 -60.36 -4.59 -15.44
C LYS A 182 -60.65 -3.10 -15.63
N PHE A 183 -60.38 -2.55 -16.82
CA PHE A 183 -61.19 -1.46 -17.35
C PHE A 183 -61.39 -1.64 -18.86
N LYS A 184 -62.66 -1.71 -19.23
CA LYS A 184 -63.21 -1.82 -20.58
C LYS A 184 -63.60 -0.40 -20.98
N PHE A 185 -62.99 0.21 -22.01
CA PHE A 185 -63.48 1.36 -22.78
C PHE A 185 -62.61 1.42 -24.05
N PHE A 186 -63.07 0.95 -25.21
CA PHE A 186 -63.75 1.73 -26.25
C PHE A 186 -63.17 3.14 -26.43
N GLY A 187 -62.54 3.40 -27.58
CA GLY A 187 -62.29 4.76 -28.04
C GLY A 187 -60.95 4.99 -28.72
N THR A 188 -61.01 4.98 -30.04
CA THR A 188 -60.24 5.73 -31.06
C THR A 188 -59.33 6.87 -30.61
N MET A 189 -58.27 7.07 -31.43
CA MET A 189 -57.47 8.28 -31.71
C MET A 189 -56.04 8.32 -31.17
N PHE A 190 -55.11 8.19 -32.13
CA PHE A 190 -54.03 9.13 -32.44
C PHE A 190 -53.52 9.99 -31.28
N PHE A 191 -52.23 9.86 -30.94
CA PHE A 191 -51.36 11.03 -30.87
C PHE A 191 -49.89 10.65 -31.06
N ILE A 192 -49.26 11.40 -31.97
CA ILE A 192 -47.85 11.43 -32.33
C ILE A 192 -47.09 12.21 -31.24
N CYS A 193 -45.84 11.82 -30.91
CA CYS A 193 -44.76 12.80 -30.76
C CYS A 193 -43.37 12.14 -30.84
N GLN A 194 -42.59 12.64 -31.78
CA GLN A 194 -41.14 12.56 -31.85
C GLN A 194 -40.51 13.59 -30.90
N ASN A 195 -39.28 13.25 -30.49
CA ASN A 195 -38.20 14.06 -29.89
C ASN A 195 -38.38 14.53 -28.43
#